data_AF-A0A918A2A6-F1
#
_entry.id   AF-A0A918A2A6-F1
#
_cell.length_a   1.000
_cell.length_b   1.000
_cell.length_c   1.000
_cell.angle_alpha   90.00
_cell.angle_beta   90.00
_cell.angle_gamma   90.00
#
_symmetry.space_group_name_H-M   'P 1'
#
loop_
_entity.id
_entity.type
_entity.pdbx_description
1 polymer ?
#
loop_
_entity_poly.entity_id
_entity_poly.type
_entity_poly.pdbx_seq_one_letter_code
_entity_poly.pdbx_strand_id
1 'polypeptide(L)' 'MEPQINLLAAVAVRELCEAVQRGELPAAVGALMSIDAASWTAIQPRLAAFGATWPDLLAAMEGPTA' A
#
# COMPACT_ATOMS: atom_id res chain seq x y z
N MET A 1 21.99 -7.53 1.47
CA MET A 1 21.37 -6.77 0.36
C MET A 1 20.02 -6.31 0.86
N GLU A 2 19.81 -5.00 1.01
CA GLU A 2 18.50 -4.49 1.46
C GLU A 2 17.45 -4.79 0.40
N PRO A 3 16.26 -5.26 0.79
CA PRO A 3 15.18 -5.53 -0.15
C PRO A 3 14.80 -4.22 -0.85
N GLN A 4 14.91 -4.22 -2.17
CA GLN A 4 14.62 -3.06 -3.03
C GLN A 4 13.14 -3.09 -3.43
N ILE A 5 12.49 -1.93 -3.38
CA ILE A 5 11.15 -1.78 -3.94
C ILE A 5 11.33 -1.63 -5.45
N ASN A 6 10.76 -2.54 -6.23
CA ASN A 6 10.78 -2.38 -7.68
C ASN A 6 9.73 -1.35 -8.14
N LEU A 7 9.89 -0.87 -9.37
CA LEU A 7 9.03 0.16 -9.92
C LEU A 7 7.55 -0.28 -10.03
N LEU A 8 7.31 -1.55 -10.37
CA LEU A 8 5.95 -2.09 -10.49
C LEU A 8 5.22 -2.08 -9.14
N ALA A 9 5.90 -2.49 -8.08
CA ALA A 9 5.38 -2.45 -6.73
C ALA A 9 5.09 -1.01 -6.28
N ALA A 10 5.95 -0.05 -6.59
CA ALA A 10 5.69 1.36 -6.29
C ALA A 10 4.42 1.88 -7.00
N VAL A 11 4.19 1.46 -8.26
CA VAL A 11 2.96 1.77 -8.99
C VAL A 11 1.75 1.10 -8.32
N ALA A 12 1.86 -0.18 -7.97
CA ALA A 12 0.79 -0.92 -7.29
C ALA A 12 0.40 -0.30 -5.94
N VAL A 13 1.37 0.21 -5.16
CA VAL A 13 1.08 0.94 -3.91
C VAL A 13 0.28 2.21 -4.19
N ARG A 14 0.65 2.98 -5.21
CA ARG A 14 -0.11 4.18 -5.59
C ARG A 14 -1.55 3.82 -6.00
N GLU A 15 -1.71 2.80 -6.84
CA GLU A 15 -3.02 2.34 -7.32
C GLU A 15 -3.89 1.84 -6.17
N LEU A 16 -3.30 1.11 -5.21
CA LEU A 16 -3.97 0.72 -3.97
C LEU A 16 -4.50 1.94 -3.21
N CYS A 17 -3.66 2.93 -2.96
CA CYS A 17 -4.06 4.15 -2.25
C CYS A 17 -5.15 4.94 -2.99
N GLU A 18 -5.08 5.01 -4.32
CA GLU A 18 -6.12 5.67 -5.12
C GLU A 18 -7.45 4.91 -5.11
N ALA A 19 -7.42 3.58 -5.24
CA ALA A 19 -8.62 2.74 -5.20
C ALA A 19 -9.32 2.80 -3.84
N VAL A 20 -8.56 2.83 -2.75
CA VAL A 20 -9.09 2.99 -1.38
C VAL A 20 -9.79 4.34 -1.23
N GLN A 21 -9.18 5.43 -1.70
CA GLN A 21 -9.83 6.76 -1.70
C GLN A 21 -11.13 6.81 -2.50
N ARG A 22 -11.22 6.04 -3.59
CA ARG A 22 -12.43 5.96 -4.42
C ARG A 22 -13.47 4.98 -3.87
N GLY A 23 -13.17 4.25 -2.78
CA GLY A 23 -14.04 3.18 -2.27
C GLY A 23 -14.11 1.95 -3.18
N GLU A 24 -13.17 1.79 -4.10
CA GLU A 24 -13.14 0.71 -5.09
C GLU A 24 -12.44 -0.54 -4.54
N LEU A 25 -13.10 -1.24 -3.61
CA LEU A 25 -12.51 -2.39 -2.93
C LEU A 25 -11.94 -3.47 -3.87
N PRO A 26 -12.59 -3.86 -4.99
CA PRO A 26 -12.01 -4.85 -5.89
C PRO A 26 -10.69 -4.39 -6.53
N ALA A 27 -10.58 -3.11 -6.89
CA ALA A 27 -9.37 -2.54 -7.47
C ALA A 27 -8.25 -2.44 -6.41
N ALA A 28 -8.60 -2.06 -5.19
CA ALA A 28 -7.67 -2.03 -4.06
C ALA A 28 -7.08 -3.42 -3.79
N VAL A 29 -7.92 -4.47 -3.72
CA VAL A 29 -7.46 -5.85 -3.54
C VAL A 29 -6.57 -6.30 -4.70
N GLY A 30 -6.93 -5.98 -5.95
CA GLY A 30 -6.10 -6.30 -7.12
C GLY A 30 -4.71 -5.66 -7.08
N ALA A 31 -4.64 -4.37 -6.74
CA ALA A 31 -3.39 -3.66 -6.58
C ALA A 31 -2.54 -4.23 -5.44
N LEU A 32 -3.16 -4.54 -4.29
CA LEU A 32 -2.49 -5.17 -3.15
C LEU A 32 -1.84 -6.52 -3.53
N MET A 33 -2.58 -7.37 -4.27
CA MET A 33 -2.09 -8.68 -4.71
C MET A 33 -1.00 -8.61 -5.78
N SER A 34 -0.84 -7.45 -6.43
CA SER A 34 0.18 -7.24 -7.46
C SER A 34 1.56 -6.88 -6.88
N ILE A 35 1.65 -6.61 -5.57
CA ILE A 35 2.90 -6.33 -4.88
C ILE A 35 3.63 -7.66 -4.62
N ASP A 36 4.86 -7.78 -5.15
CA ASP A 36 5.68 -8.96 -4.91
C ASP A 36 6.19 -9.03 -3.45
N ALA A 37 6.53 -10.23 -2.99
CA ALA A 37 6.93 -10.49 -1.61
C ALA A 37 8.20 -9.71 -1.18
N ALA A 38 9.15 -9.47 -2.09
CA ALA A 38 10.37 -8.74 -1.76
C ALA A 38 10.07 -7.25 -1.55
N SER A 39 9.26 -6.66 -2.44
CA SER A 39 8.79 -5.28 -2.27
C SER A 39 7.92 -5.12 -1.04
N TRP A 40 7.03 -6.07 -0.73
CA TRP A 40 6.22 -6.06 0.50
C TRP A 40 7.09 -5.98 1.76
N THR A 41 8.12 -6.83 1.83
CA THR A 41 9.09 -6.87 2.93
C THR A 41 9.89 -5.56 3.02
N ALA A 42 10.17 -4.92 1.88
CA ALA A 42 10.87 -3.65 1.81
C ALA A 42 10.02 -2.45 2.26
N ILE A 43 8.70 -2.50 2.06
CA ILE A 43 7.79 -1.38 2.35
C ILE A 43 7.47 -1.31 3.85
N GLN A 44 7.22 -2.45 4.51
CA GLN A 44 6.88 -2.48 5.94
C GLN A 44 7.82 -1.67 6.85
N PRO A 45 9.16 -1.83 6.81
CA PRO A 45 10.05 -1.07 7.68
C PRO A 45 10.07 0.42 7.34
N ARG A 46 9.80 0.80 6.08
CA ARG A 46 9.69 2.21 5.68
C ARG A 46 8.43 2.85 6.26
N LEU A 47 7.29 2.16 6.21
CA LEU A 47 6.06 2.62 6.87
C LEU A 47 6.27 2.74 8.40
N ALA A 48 6.93 1.75 9.01
CA ALA A 48 7.24 1.78 10.44
C ALA A 48 8.16 2.94 10.82
N ALA A 49 9.09 3.36 9.95
CA ALA A 49 9.92 4.54 10.17
C ALA A 49 9.11 5.85 10.23
N PHE A 50 7.91 5.87 9.65
CA PHE A 50 6.94 6.95 9.78
C PHE A 50 5.89 6.71 10.89
N GLY A 51 6.04 5.65 11.68
CA GLY A 51 5.10 5.29 12.75
C GLY A 51 3.76 4.73 12.25
N ALA A 52 3.70 4.23 11.02
CA ALA A 52 2.48 3.72 10.40
C ALA A 52 2.60 2.24 10.03
N THR A 53 1.44 1.58 9.98
CA THR A 53 1.27 0.26 9.36
C THR A 53 0.44 0.36 8.08
N TRP A 54 0.35 -0.74 7.32
CA TRP A 54 -0.54 -0.80 6.16
C TRP A 54 -2.01 -0.53 6.53
N PRO A 55 -2.59 -1.16 7.57
CA PRO A 55 -3.93 -0.82 8.04
C PRO A 55 -4.10 0.67 8.37
N ASP A 56 -3.13 1.28 9.07
CA ASP A 56 -3.22 2.71 9.42
C ASP A 56 -3.22 3.59 8.16
N LEU A 57 -2.35 3.26 7.20
CA LEU A 57 -2.29 3.97 5.93
C LEU A 57 -3.61 3.84 5.18
N LEU A 58 -4.16 2.63 5.04
CA LEU A 58 -5.39 2.41 4.28
C LEU A 58 -6.60 3.09 4.96
N ALA A 59 -6.72 2.97 6.28
CA ALA A 59 -7.77 3.65 7.05
C ALA A 59 -7.72 5.18 6.91
N ALA A 60 -6.52 5.76 6.83
CA ALA A 60 -6.36 7.20 6.59
C ALA A 60 -6.86 7.64 5.19
N MET A 61 -6.90 6.73 4.22
CA MET A 61 -7.31 6.99 2.84
C MET A 61 -8.82 6.80 2.62
N GLU A 62 -9.52 6.04 3.47
CA GLU A 62 -10.97 5.84 3.39
C GLU A 62 -11.79 7.10 3.76
N GLY A 63 -11.12 8.15 4.27
CA GLY A 63 -11.76 9.38 4.74
C GLY A 63 -12.52 9.19 6.06
N PRO A 64 -12.91 10.27 6.77
CA PRO A 64 -13.73 10.13 7.97
C PRO A 64 -15.04 9.45 7.59
N THR A 65 -15.32 8.30 8.20
CA THR A 65 -16.62 7.66 8.12
C THR A 65 -17.66 8.66 8.64
N ALA A 66 -18.46 9.22 7.72
CA ALA A 66 -19.51 10.17 8.05
C ALA A 66 -20.62 9.53 8.88
#